data_AF-F7XEF7-F1
#
_entry.id   AF-F7XEF7-F1
#
_cell.length_a   1.000
_cell.length_b   1.000
_cell.length_c   1.000
_cell.angle_alpha   90.00
_cell.angle_beta   90.00
_cell.angle_gamma   90.00
#
_symmetry.space_group_name_H-M   'P 1'
#
loop_
_entity.id
_entity.type
_entity.pdbx_description
1 polymer ?
#
loop_
_entity_poly.entity_id
_entity_poly.type
_entity_poly.pdbx_seq_one_letter_code
_entity_poly.pdbx_strand_id
1 'polypeptide(L)' 'MNITKNGLVGITDRGKPSDALATHEEFGRLTGKQRSLVDSLAMPGQSAIDFVLPRVEIRRRDVDLS' A
#
# COMPACT_ATOMS: atom_id res chain seq x y z
N MET A 1 3.11 -21.89 -11.57
CA MET A 1 4.41 -21.47 -12.16
C MET A 1 4.73 -20.08 -11.64
N ASN A 2 5.88 -19.86 -11.01
CA ASN A 2 6.28 -18.54 -10.53
C ASN A 2 7.11 -17.84 -11.61
N ILE A 3 6.49 -16.91 -12.32
CA ILE A 3 6.96 -16.34 -13.59
C ILE A 3 7.99 -15.20 -13.43
N THR A 4 8.11 -14.62 -12.24
CA THR A 4 9.03 -13.49 -11.95
C THR A 4 10.32 -13.92 -11.27
N LYS A 5 10.58 -15.23 -11.13
CA LYS A 5 11.77 -15.76 -10.45
C LYS A 5 13.10 -15.28 -11.05
N ASN A 6 13.12 -15.02 -12.36
CA ASN A 6 14.35 -14.70 -13.09
C ASN A 6 14.42 -13.22 -13.53
N GLY A 7 13.50 -12.38 -13.07
CA GLY A 7 13.49 -10.94 -13.38
C GLY A 7 12.10 -10.37 -13.64
N LEU A 8 12.10 -9.08 -14.04
CA LEU A 8 10.89 -8.33 -14.37
C LEU A 8 10.24 -8.89 -15.64
N VAL A 9 8.93 -9.11 -15.60
CA VAL A 9 8.15 -9.54 -16.77
C VAL A 9 7.31 -8.36 -17.24
N GLY A 10 7.61 -7.82 -18.41
CA GLY A 10 6.81 -6.77 -19.04
C GLY A 10 5.50 -7.32 -19.61
N ILE A 11 4.41 -6.61 -19.39
CA ILE A 11 3.09 -6.86 -19.98
C ILE A 11 2.90 -5.80 -21.08
N THR A 12 2.39 -6.26 -22.21
CA THR A 12 2.09 -5.39 -23.34
C THR A 12 0.61 -5.48 -23.70
N ASP A 13 -0.01 -4.33 -23.99
CA ASP A 13 -1.30 -4.27 -24.67
C ASP A 13 -1.07 -3.98 -26.15
N ARG A 14 -1.42 -4.94 -27.01
CA ARG A 14 -1.28 -4.85 -28.48
C ARG A 14 0.12 -4.38 -28.94
N GLY A 15 1.16 -4.93 -28.32
CA GLY A 15 2.55 -4.61 -28.65
C GLY A 15 3.08 -3.32 -28.02
N LYS A 16 2.29 -2.62 -27.21
CA LYS A 16 2.73 -1.44 -26.44
C LYS A 16 2.99 -1.84 -24.98
N PRO A 17 4.12 -1.44 -24.38
CA PRO A 17 4.34 -1.63 -22.94
C PRO A 17 3.20 -1.00 -22.14
N SER A 18 2.60 -1.74 -21.22
CA SER A 18 1.52 -1.25 -20.35
C SER A 18 1.87 -1.40 -18.88
N ASP A 19 2.28 -2.60 -18.46
CA ASP A 19 2.47 -2.97 -17.07
C ASP A 19 3.67 -3.90 -16.91
N ALA A 20 4.00 -4.27 -15.67
CA ALA A 20 5.04 -5.26 -15.40
C ALA A 20 4.75 -6.05 -14.11
N LEU A 21 5.20 -7.30 -14.07
CA LEU A 21 5.20 -8.14 -12.87
C LEU A 21 6.62 -8.25 -12.32
N ALA A 22 6.74 -8.09 -11.01
CA ALA A 22 7.98 -8.23 -10.25
C ALA A 22 7.76 -9.14 -9.04
N THR A 23 8.84 -9.68 -8.47
CA THR A 23 8.77 -10.15 -7.08
C THR A 23 8.60 -8.95 -6.15
N HIS A 24 8.09 -9.19 -4.94
CA HIS A 24 7.94 -8.10 -3.97
C HIS A 24 9.27 -7.44 -3.60
N GLU A 25 10.34 -8.24 -3.46
CA GLU A 25 11.70 -7.75 -3.23
C GLU A 25 12.15 -6.80 -4.35
N GLU A 26 11.91 -7.19 -5.61
CA GLU A 26 12.38 -6.42 -6.76
C GLU A 26 11.56 -5.16 -6.99
N PHE A 27 10.27 -5.19 -6.69
CA PHE A 27 9.46 -3.99 -6.58
C PHE A 27 10.01 -3.05 -5.49
N GLY A 28 10.29 -3.55 -4.30
CA GLY A 28 10.85 -2.76 -3.19
C GLY A 28 12.20 -2.12 -3.53
N ARG A 29 13.09 -2.86 -4.21
CA ARG A 29 14.38 -2.33 -4.71
C ARG A 29 14.18 -1.19 -5.71
N LEU A 30 13.23 -1.32 -6.64
CA LEU A 30 12.93 -0.31 -7.67
C LEU A 30 12.25 0.93 -7.10
N THR A 31 11.28 0.76 -6.20
CA THR A 31 10.57 1.89 -5.58
C THR A 31 11.37 2.58 -4.48
N GLY A 32 12.43 1.92 -4.00
CA GLY A 32 13.20 2.38 -2.85
C GLY A 32 12.37 2.38 -1.57
N LYS A 33 12.86 3.13 -0.57
CA LYS A 33 12.21 3.22 0.74
C LYS A 33 10.99 4.13 0.63
N GLN A 34 9.79 3.56 0.72
CA GLN A 34 8.59 4.37 0.92
C GLN A 34 8.64 5.05 2.29
N ARG A 35 8.00 6.22 2.39
CA ARG A 35 7.88 6.93 3.67
C ARG A 35 7.26 5.98 4.70
N SER A 36 7.97 5.75 5.81
CA SER A 36 7.48 4.88 6.88
C SER A 36 6.19 5.48 7.43
N LEU A 37 5.11 4.69 7.38
CA LEU A 37 3.82 5.10 7.94
C LEU A 37 3.98 5.37 9.45
N VAL A 38 4.76 4.53 10.13
CA VAL A 38 5.10 4.70 11.54
C VAL A 38 5.83 6.02 11.74
N ASP A 39 6.88 6.32 10.98
CA ASP A 39 7.63 7.59 11.14
C ASP A 39 6.74 8.80 10.81
N SER A 40 5.73 8.62 9.95
CA SER A 40 4.82 9.68 9.52
C SER A 40 3.71 9.98 10.53
N LEU A 41 3.22 8.94 11.19
CA LEU A 41 2.11 9.02 12.15
C LEU A 41 2.61 9.04 13.59
N ALA A 42 3.87 8.69 13.84
CA ALA A 42 4.45 8.77 15.16
C ALA A 42 4.55 10.23 15.58
N MET A 43 4.12 10.50 16.81
CA MET A 43 4.36 11.75 17.52
C MET A 43 5.33 11.47 18.68
N PRO A 44 6.62 11.19 18.38
CA PRO A 44 7.59 10.85 19.41
C PRO A 44 7.77 12.00 20.41
N GLY A 45 7.82 11.68 21.70
CA GLY A 45 7.87 12.67 22.78
C GLY A 45 6.51 13.15 23.29
N GLN A 46 5.40 12.71 22.69
CA GLN A 46 4.04 13.01 23.17
C GLN A 46 3.38 11.77 23.83
N SER A 47 4.14 10.96 24.56
CA SER A 47 3.64 9.73 25.20
C SER A 47 2.63 9.94 26.33
N ALA A 48 2.42 11.19 26.77
CA ALA A 48 1.51 11.56 27.86
C ALA A 48 0.33 12.43 27.39
N ILE A 49 -0.20 12.17 26.18
CA ILE A 49 -1.47 12.78 25.76
C ILE A 49 -2.60 11.99 26.43
N ASP A 50 -3.53 12.69 27.09
CA ASP A 50 -4.77 12.10 27.59
C ASP A 50 -5.72 11.84 26.41
N PHE A 51 -5.36 10.83 25.60
CA PHE A 51 -6.02 10.53 24.34
C PHE A 51 -7.24 9.65 24.58
N VAL A 52 -8.36 10.28 24.90
CA VAL A 52 -9.65 9.61 25.02
C VAL A 52 -10.28 9.50 23.63
N LEU A 53 -10.13 8.35 22.99
CA LEU A 53 -10.91 8.04 21.78
C LEU A 53 -12.38 7.86 22.14
N PRO A 54 -13.30 8.70 21.63
CA PRO A 54 -14.71 8.39 21.76
C PRO A 54 -14.99 7.09 21.02
N ARG A 55 -15.86 6.24 21.59
CA ARG A 55 -16.31 5.02 20.92
C ARG A 55 -16.99 5.40 19.60
N VAL A 56 -16.36 5.06 18.48
CA VAL A 56 -16.96 5.26 17.16
C VAL A 56 -18.04 4.21 16.95
N GLU A 57 -19.27 4.65 16.68
CA GLU A 57 -20.34 3.78 16.24
C GLU A 57 -20.28 3.64 14.71
N ILE A 58 -19.72 2.52 14.24
CA ILE A 58 -19.66 2.24 12.80
C ILE A 58 -21.04 1.73 12.37
N ARG A 59 -21.80 2.59 11.69
CA ARG A 59 -23.10 2.23 11.11
C ARG A 59 -22.93 1.71 9.69
N ARG A 60 -23.65 0.64 9.35
CA ARG A 60 -23.80 0.24 7.95
C ARG A 60 -24.63 1.32 7.25
N ARG A 61 -24.11 1.85 6.15
CA ARG A 61 -24.88 2.67 5.22
C ARG A 61 -25.40 1.74 4.14
N ASP A 62 -26.69 1.86 3.81
CA ASP A 62 -27.23 1.17 2.65
C ASP A 62 -26.55 1.68 1.38
N VAL A 63 -26.30 0.77 0.45
CA VAL A 63 -25.77 1.12 -0.86
C VAL A 63 -26.88 1.79 -1.66
N ASP A 64 -26.59 2.96 -2.21
CA ASP A 64 -27.46 3.60 -3.20
C ASP A 64 -27.29 2.86 -4.54
N LEU A 65 -28.37 2.29 -5.04
CA LEU A 65 -28.43 1.49 -6.27
C LEU A 65 -29.28 2.18 -7.36
N SER A 66 -29.59 3.47 -7.19
CA SER A 66 -30.38 4.25 -8.15
C SER A 66 -29.59 4.75 -9.37
#